data_AF-A0A950E8F2-F1
#
_entry.id   AF-A0A950E8F2-F1
#
_cell.length_a   1.000
_cell.length_b   1.000
_cell.length_c   1.000
_cell.angle_alpha   90.00
_cell.angle_beta   90.00
_cell.angle_gamma   90.00
#
_symmetry.space_group_name_H-M   'P 1'
#
loop_
_entity.id
_entity.type
_entity.pdbx_description
1 polymer ?
#
loop_
_entity_poly.entity_id
_entity_poly.type
_entity_poly.pdbx_seq_one_letter_code
_entity_poly.pdbx_strand_id
1 'polypeptide(L)'
;MDKTGEQQQDPRPLIRRLLILKLWLVEHFRIGERQLMLGWAALIGLLGALSSEMFRRASDLLHYLATGSSAEIISSFAHLALWQRVAIPTVGGLLAGLVLWVGNRLTSRFRQKSTTDYMEAIVVGSGSISLSASIVKSLSALFSISSGASIGREGPLVQISSLVASLIAALRDLPVHQRRQLVACGAAAGIASAYNAPIAASFFVAEIILGTVVVEALGPLILSAVVATFVSQLLHGGGPIYQSPGFILQSPLELIPLACIGLASGLLAPAYLQFLRVTQRLFTKIPLPVPAKLAFGGAIVGGLAIISPDVCGNGQGLLSILFHGN
;
A
#
# COMPACT_ATOMS: atom_id res chain seq x y z
N MET A 1 64.39 -43.64 -0.20
CA MET A 1 63.44 -44.06 0.85
C MET A 1 63.31 -42.86 1.78
N ASP A 2 62.19 -42.19 1.97
CA ASP A 2 60.81 -42.48 1.63
C ASP A 2 60.02 -41.16 1.55
N LYS A 3 58.98 -41.12 0.70
CA LYS A 3 58.07 -39.99 0.51
C LYS A 3 57.02 -40.01 1.62
N THR A 4 56.73 -38.90 2.27
CA THR A 4 55.48 -38.76 3.04
C THR A 4 54.69 -37.58 2.51
N GLY A 5 53.62 -37.95 1.80
CA GLY A 5 52.76 -37.08 1.03
C GLY A 5 51.79 -36.26 1.88
N GLU A 6 51.44 -35.14 1.27
CA GLU A 6 50.35 -34.24 1.59
C GLU A 6 49.05 -35.01 1.89
N GLN A 7 48.42 -34.73 3.03
CA GLN A 7 46.99 -34.96 3.23
C GLN A 7 46.30 -33.61 3.33
N GLN A 8 46.04 -33.04 2.16
CA GLN A 8 45.19 -31.89 1.98
C GLN A 8 43.74 -32.36 2.12
N GLN A 9 43.12 -32.01 3.24
CA GLN A 9 41.81 -32.48 3.65
C GLN A 9 40.72 -31.88 2.74
N ASP A 10 40.25 -32.67 1.80
CA ASP A 10 39.25 -32.33 0.78
C ASP A 10 37.92 -31.91 1.44
N PRO A 11 37.38 -30.70 1.19
CA PRO A 11 36.14 -30.24 1.81
C PRO A 11 34.96 -31.13 1.35
N ARG A 12 34.36 -31.80 2.35
CA ARG A 12 33.16 -32.68 2.34
C ARG A 12 32.45 -32.77 0.97
N PRO A 13 32.37 -33.97 0.34
CA PRO A 13 31.93 -34.16 -1.06
C PRO A 13 30.52 -33.63 -1.38
N LEU A 14 29.67 -33.46 -0.37
CA LEU A 14 28.34 -32.86 -0.48
C LEU A 14 28.40 -31.36 -0.85
N ILE A 15 29.34 -30.61 -0.30
CA ILE A 15 29.50 -29.17 -0.57
C ILE A 15 29.97 -28.98 -2.01
N ARG A 16 30.90 -29.83 -2.47
CA ARG A 16 31.37 -29.83 -3.86
C ARG A 16 30.25 -30.20 -4.84
N ARG A 17 29.41 -31.19 -4.52
CA ARG A 17 28.23 -31.53 -5.34
C ARG A 17 27.22 -30.40 -5.39
N LEU A 18 26.93 -29.73 -4.28
CA LEU A 18 26.04 -28.56 -4.24
C LEU A 18 26.61 -27.37 -5.02
N LEU A 19 27.92 -27.13 -4.94
CA LEU A 19 28.61 -26.09 -5.70
C LEU A 19 28.62 -26.40 -7.20
N ILE A 20 28.88 -27.65 -7.60
CA ILE A 20 28.81 -28.09 -9.00
C ILE A 20 27.38 -28.02 -9.51
N LEU A 21 26.38 -28.41 -8.72
CA LEU A 21 24.98 -28.26 -9.10
C LEU A 21 24.59 -26.79 -9.25
N LYS A 22 25.06 -25.92 -8.35
CA LYS A 22 24.85 -24.47 -8.43
C LYS A 22 25.55 -23.87 -9.65
N LEU A 23 26.80 -24.24 -9.92
CA LEU A 23 27.55 -23.80 -11.10
C LEU A 23 26.90 -24.31 -12.39
N TRP A 24 26.51 -25.58 -12.43
CA TRP A 24 25.82 -26.17 -13.57
C TRP A 24 24.46 -25.52 -13.81
N LEU A 25 23.69 -25.20 -12.76
CA LEU A 25 22.45 -24.43 -12.89
C LEU A 25 22.71 -23.01 -13.40
N VAL A 26 23.75 -22.32 -12.93
CA VAL A 26 24.11 -20.95 -13.36
C VAL A 26 24.65 -20.91 -14.79
N GLU A 27 25.33 -21.98 -15.23
CA GLU A 27 25.95 -22.08 -16.54
C GLU A 27 24.95 -22.60 -17.59
N HIS A 28 24.06 -23.51 -17.21
CA HIS A 28 22.99 -24.01 -18.07
C HIS A 28 21.81 -23.03 -18.17
N PHE A 29 21.49 -22.35 -17.06
CA PHE A 29 20.62 -21.17 -17.07
C PHE A 29 21.47 -19.91 -16.89
N ARG A 30 22.03 -19.39 -17.99
CA ARG A 30 22.44 -17.98 -18.06
C ARG A 30 21.20 -17.08 -17.99
N ILE A 31 20.57 -17.03 -16.82
CA ILE A 31 19.43 -16.16 -16.54
C ILE A 31 19.95 -14.73 -16.68
N GLY A 32 19.52 -14.04 -17.74
CA GLY A 32 19.88 -12.64 -17.92
C GLY A 32 19.34 -11.81 -16.74
N GLU A 33 20.02 -10.72 -16.38
CA GLU A 33 19.60 -9.83 -15.29
C GLU A 33 18.12 -9.41 -15.41
N ARG A 34 17.63 -9.25 -16.65
CA ARG A 34 16.22 -8.98 -16.96
C ARG A 34 15.27 -10.10 -16.53
N GLN A 35 15.61 -11.36 -16.80
CA GLN A 35 14.78 -12.52 -16.40
C GLN A 35 14.77 -12.68 -14.88
N LEU A 36 15.91 -12.42 -14.24
CA LEU A 36 16.04 -12.46 -12.78
C LEU A 36 15.19 -11.35 -12.12
N MET A 37 15.20 -10.14 -12.69
CA MET A 37 14.33 -9.03 -12.27
C MET A 37 12.85 -9.37 -12.41
N LEU A 38 12.44 -10.02 -13.51
CA LEU A 38 11.06 -10.48 -13.69
C LEU A 38 10.66 -11.53 -12.65
N GLY A 39 11.54 -12.47 -12.34
CA GLY A 39 11.33 -13.45 -11.28
C GLY A 39 11.13 -12.78 -9.90
N TRP A 40 11.95 -11.78 -9.58
CA TRP A 40 11.78 -10.99 -8.36
C TRP A 40 10.49 -10.17 -8.36
N ALA A 41 10.13 -9.57 -9.49
CA ALA A 41 8.90 -8.80 -9.63
C ALA A 41 7.66 -9.69 -9.39
N ALA A 42 7.63 -10.91 -9.94
CA ALA A 42 6.55 -11.86 -9.69
C ALA A 42 6.48 -12.25 -8.20
N LEU A 43 7.62 -12.53 -7.56
CA LEU A 43 7.67 -12.85 -6.14
C LEU A 43 7.19 -11.67 -5.27
N ILE A 44 7.60 -10.44 -5.61
CA ILE A 44 7.16 -9.23 -4.91
C ILE A 44 5.67 -8.99 -5.13
N GLY A 45 5.14 -9.25 -6.33
CA GLY A 45 3.70 -9.21 -6.59
C GLY A 45 2.92 -10.14 -5.67
N LEU A 46 3.37 -11.40 -5.54
CA LEU A 46 2.78 -12.39 -4.65
C LEU A 46 2.83 -11.95 -3.18
N LEU A 47 4.03 -11.62 -2.68
CA LEU A 47 4.21 -11.26 -1.26
C LEU A 47 3.56 -9.91 -0.92
N GLY A 48 3.57 -8.96 -1.86
CA GLY A 48 2.88 -7.68 -1.76
C GLY A 48 1.37 -7.87 -1.60
N ALA A 49 0.75 -8.71 -2.44
CA ALA A 49 -0.67 -9.04 -2.32
C ALA A 49 -1.00 -9.74 -1.00
N LEU A 50 -0.19 -10.72 -0.57
CA LEU A 50 -0.39 -11.39 0.73
C LEU A 50 -0.27 -10.41 1.91
N SER A 51 0.67 -9.46 1.84
CA SER A 51 0.85 -8.44 2.87
C SER A 51 -0.28 -7.42 2.91
N SER A 52 -0.76 -7.01 1.72
CA SER A 52 -1.94 -6.16 1.55
C SER A 52 -3.18 -6.85 2.11
N GLU A 53 -3.28 -8.15 1.88
CA GLU A 53 -4.39 -8.95 2.35
C GLU A 53 -4.41 -9.11 3.87
N MET A 54 -3.25 -9.39 4.46
CA MET A 54 -3.11 -9.43 5.92
C MET A 54 -3.56 -8.11 6.56
N PHE A 55 -3.21 -6.97 5.96
CA PHE A 55 -3.67 -5.66 6.45
C PHE A 55 -5.18 -5.49 6.33
N ARG A 56 -5.78 -5.94 5.21
CA ARG A 56 -7.23 -5.89 4.99
C ARG A 56 -7.98 -6.68 6.06
N ARG A 57 -7.62 -7.95 6.28
CA ARG A 57 -8.25 -8.78 7.33
C ARG A 57 -8.07 -8.21 8.73
N ALA A 58 -6.89 -7.67 9.03
CA ALA A 58 -6.67 -7.03 10.31
C ALA A 58 -7.57 -5.79 10.49
N SER A 59 -7.81 -5.04 9.41
CA SER A 59 -8.70 -3.87 9.41
C SER A 59 -10.15 -4.28 9.61
N ASP A 60 -10.59 -5.32 8.90
CA ASP A 60 -11.97 -5.84 8.99
C ASP A 60 -12.23 -6.49 10.35
N LEU A 61 -11.25 -7.21 10.93
CA LEU A 61 -11.34 -7.74 12.29
C LEU A 61 -11.45 -6.63 13.32
N LEU A 62 -10.61 -5.59 13.23
CA LEU A 62 -10.69 -4.45 14.16
C LEU A 62 -11.99 -3.68 14.00
N HIS A 63 -12.51 -3.57 12.76
CA HIS A 63 -13.81 -2.98 12.51
C HIS A 63 -14.92 -3.79 13.19
N TYR A 64 -14.93 -5.11 13.00
CA TYR A 64 -15.87 -6.02 13.65
C TYR A 64 -15.80 -5.93 15.18
N LEU A 65 -14.60 -5.88 15.76
CA LEU A 65 -14.43 -5.72 17.20
C LEU A 65 -14.96 -4.38 17.72
N ALA A 66 -14.87 -3.32 16.90
CA ALA A 66 -15.32 -1.99 17.28
C ALA A 66 -16.84 -1.80 17.11
N THR A 67 -17.44 -2.36 16.05
CA THR A 67 -18.85 -2.12 15.67
C THR A 67 -19.78 -3.30 15.93
N GLY A 68 -19.24 -4.51 16.10
CA GLY A 68 -20.00 -5.76 16.16
C GLY A 68 -20.53 -6.25 14.81
N SER A 69 -20.20 -5.56 13.71
CA SER A 69 -20.73 -5.80 12.37
C SER A 69 -19.62 -6.18 11.38
N SER A 70 -19.89 -7.17 10.53
CA SER A 70 -19.05 -7.54 9.40
C SER A 70 -19.47 -6.85 8.09
N ALA A 71 -20.48 -5.98 8.16
CA ALA A 71 -20.93 -5.21 7.00
C ALA A 71 -19.94 -4.10 6.65
N GLU A 72 -20.15 -3.47 5.50
CA GLU A 72 -19.35 -2.31 5.08
C GLU A 72 -19.38 -1.20 6.14
N ILE A 73 -18.37 -0.32 6.15
CA ILE A 73 -18.23 0.73 7.18
C ILE A 73 -19.48 1.63 7.24
N ILE A 74 -20.00 2.08 6.10
CA ILE A 74 -21.17 2.97 6.04
C ILE A 74 -22.41 2.29 6.62
N SER A 75 -22.71 1.06 6.18
CA SER A 75 -23.87 0.30 6.66
C SER A 75 -23.75 -0.06 8.14
N SER A 76 -22.55 -0.45 8.60
CA SER A 76 -22.28 -0.65 10.03
C SER A 76 -22.56 0.61 10.84
N PHE A 77 -22.11 1.78 10.38
CA PHE A 77 -22.34 3.05 11.07
C PHE A 77 -23.82 3.49 11.05
N ALA A 78 -24.57 3.14 10.00
CA ALA A 78 -26.00 3.42 9.93
C ALA A 78 -26.79 2.73 11.07
N HIS A 79 -26.38 1.53 11.48
CA HIS A 79 -27.04 0.77 12.55
C HIS A 79 -26.52 1.06 13.97
N LEU A 80 -25.43 1.83 14.11
CA LEU A 80 -24.88 2.20 15.41
C LEU A 80 -25.69 3.30 16.10
N ALA A 81 -25.72 3.25 17.44
CA ALA A 81 -26.28 4.33 18.25
C ALA A 81 -25.47 5.63 18.05
N LEU A 82 -26.13 6.79 18.20
CA LEU A 82 -25.51 8.09 17.93
C LEU A 82 -24.22 8.33 18.72
N TRP A 83 -24.17 7.88 19.98
CA TRP A 83 -22.96 8.00 20.81
C TRP A 83 -21.83 7.09 20.32
N GLN A 84 -22.15 5.90 19.77
CA GLN A 84 -21.15 4.97 19.21
C GLN A 84 -20.51 5.53 17.94
N ARG A 85 -21.30 6.21 17.10
CA ARG A 85 -20.80 6.90 15.90
C ARG A 85 -19.71 7.92 16.20
N VAL A 86 -19.75 8.54 17.39
CA VAL A 86 -18.70 9.45 17.87
C VAL A 86 -17.59 8.70 18.60
N ALA A 87 -17.96 7.82 19.53
CA ALA A 87 -17.00 7.14 20.39
C ALA A 87 -16.02 6.26 19.60
N ILE A 88 -16.49 5.51 18.60
CA ILE A 88 -15.65 4.56 17.85
C ILE A 88 -14.53 5.28 17.08
N PRO A 89 -14.81 6.27 16.20
CA PRO A 89 -13.75 7.05 15.55
C PRO A 89 -12.84 7.79 16.54
N THR A 90 -13.38 8.28 17.66
CA THR A 90 -12.59 8.99 18.69
C THR A 90 -11.58 8.06 19.36
N VAL A 91 -12.01 6.87 19.77
CA VAL A 91 -11.16 5.84 20.38
C VAL A 91 -10.16 5.31 19.36
N GLY A 92 -10.59 5.04 18.13
CA GLY A 92 -9.68 4.62 17.06
C GLY A 92 -8.61 5.67 16.74
N GLY A 93 -8.97 6.95 16.70
CA GLY A 93 -8.02 8.07 16.59
C GLY A 93 -7.06 8.15 17.77
N LEU A 94 -7.55 7.95 19.00
CA LEU A 94 -6.72 7.91 20.19
C LEU A 94 -5.69 6.78 20.13
N LEU A 95 -6.13 5.55 19.80
CA LEU A 95 -5.26 4.38 19.65
C LEU A 95 -4.24 4.57 18.52
N ALA A 96 -4.69 5.09 17.37
CA ALA A 96 -3.81 5.42 16.25
C ALA A 96 -2.71 6.40 16.69
N GLY A 97 -3.05 7.44 17.44
CA GLY A 97 -2.07 8.40 17.94
C GLY A 97 -1.20 7.90 19.08
N LEU A 98 -1.69 6.99 19.94
CA LEU A 98 -0.88 6.28 20.93
C LEU A 98 0.18 5.43 20.25
N VAL A 99 -0.18 4.69 19.20
CA VAL A 99 0.76 3.91 18.39
C VAL A 99 1.85 4.80 17.79
N LEU A 100 1.49 5.95 17.20
CA LEU A 100 2.49 6.89 16.70
C LEU A 100 3.35 7.48 17.80
N TRP A 101 2.76 7.86 18.92
CA TRP A 101 3.47 8.51 20.02
C TRP A 101 4.47 7.56 20.70
N VAL A 102 4.06 6.34 21.02
CA VAL A 102 4.95 5.30 21.57
C VAL A 102 5.93 4.83 20.51
N GLY A 103 5.44 4.50 19.32
CA GLY A 103 6.23 3.96 18.22
C GLY A 103 7.35 4.91 17.79
N ASN A 104 7.08 6.21 17.70
CA ASN A 104 8.10 7.20 17.38
C ASN A 104 9.17 7.32 18.48
N ARG A 105 8.80 7.20 19.76
CA ARG A 105 9.78 7.20 20.87
C ARG A 105 10.67 5.96 20.81
N LEU A 106 10.09 4.78 20.61
CA LEU A 106 10.83 3.53 20.49
C LEU A 106 11.73 3.51 19.24
N THR A 107 11.21 3.98 18.12
CA THR A 107 11.90 3.96 16.82
C THR A 107 12.94 5.06 16.69
N SER A 108 12.79 6.19 17.40
CA SER A 108 13.77 7.28 17.39
C SER A 108 15.17 6.84 17.81
N ARG A 109 15.28 5.81 18.65
CA ARG A 109 16.56 5.20 19.07
C ARG A 109 17.23 4.36 17.98
N PHE A 110 16.46 3.91 16.99
CA PHE A 110 16.92 3.06 15.88
C PHE A 110 16.80 3.76 14.52
N ARG A 111 16.77 5.10 14.52
CA ARG A 111 16.57 5.91 13.32
C ARG A 111 17.78 5.79 12.38
N GLN A 112 17.83 4.70 11.62
CA GLN A 112 18.72 4.55 10.48
C GLN A 112 18.38 5.58 9.40
N LYS A 113 19.34 5.83 8.52
CA LYS A 113 19.30 6.80 7.40
C LYS A 113 18.19 6.52 6.35
N SER A 114 17.36 5.49 6.54
CA SER A 114 16.30 5.08 5.62
C SER A 114 15.02 5.88 5.85
N THR A 115 14.40 6.35 4.77
CA THR A 115 13.10 7.03 4.82
C THR A 115 11.95 6.06 5.11
N THR A 116 10.85 6.59 5.63
CA THR A 116 9.59 5.86 5.76
C THR A 116 8.73 6.01 4.51
N ASP A 117 8.94 7.07 3.72
CA ASP A 117 8.15 7.33 2.52
C ASP A 117 8.68 6.49 1.35
N TYR A 118 7.84 5.61 0.81
CA TYR A 118 8.21 4.75 -0.31
C TYR A 118 8.56 5.59 -1.56
N MET A 119 7.92 6.74 -1.78
CA MET A 119 8.23 7.60 -2.92
C MET A 119 9.62 8.21 -2.76
N GLU A 120 9.94 8.71 -1.56
CA GLU A 120 11.27 9.22 -1.27
C GLU A 120 12.33 8.11 -1.43
N ALA A 121 12.04 6.89 -0.99
CA ALA A 121 12.97 5.76 -1.12
C ALA A 121 13.27 5.39 -2.58
N ILE A 122 12.29 5.54 -3.47
CA ILE A 122 12.39 5.22 -4.90
C ILE A 122 13.06 6.35 -5.68
N VAL A 123 12.62 7.60 -5.48
CA VAL A 123 13.06 8.75 -6.29
C VAL A 123 14.45 9.24 -5.87
N VAL A 124 14.65 9.48 -4.57
CA VAL A 124 15.85 10.14 -4.03
C VAL A 124 16.72 9.15 -3.23
N GLY A 125 16.10 8.22 -2.52
CA GLY A 125 16.74 7.30 -1.58
C GLY A 125 17.39 6.08 -2.23
N SER A 126 17.80 5.10 -1.43
CA SER A 126 18.53 3.91 -1.93
C SER A 126 17.63 2.70 -2.22
N GLY A 127 16.32 2.90 -2.33
CA GLY A 127 15.34 1.79 -2.27
C GLY A 127 15.31 1.08 -0.90
N SER A 128 15.69 1.78 0.18
CA SER A 128 15.62 1.27 1.55
C SER A 128 14.48 1.94 2.32
N ILE A 129 13.58 1.14 2.89
CA ILE A 129 12.46 1.59 3.71
C ILE A 129 12.65 1.11 5.14
N SER A 130 12.43 1.99 6.11
CA SER A 130 12.54 1.64 7.53
C SER A 130 11.42 0.70 7.98
N LEU A 131 11.79 -0.52 8.40
CA LEU A 131 10.84 -1.53 8.91
C LEU A 131 10.02 -1.03 10.11
N SER A 132 10.70 -0.54 11.13
CA SER A 132 10.06 -0.08 12.38
C SER A 132 9.12 1.10 12.13
N ALA A 133 9.57 2.10 11.38
CA ALA A 133 8.74 3.27 11.10
C ALA A 133 7.53 2.93 10.21
N SER A 134 7.69 2.05 9.21
CA SER A 134 6.59 1.60 8.38
C SER A 134 5.57 0.77 9.17
N ILE A 135 6.00 -0.15 10.04
CA ILE A 135 5.08 -0.91 10.90
C ILE A 135 4.29 0.03 11.80
N VAL A 136 4.95 1.00 12.45
CA VAL A 136 4.28 1.98 13.32
C VAL A 136 3.24 2.79 12.56
N LYS A 137 3.58 3.29 11.36
CA LYS A 137 2.67 4.08 10.53
C LYS A 137 1.49 3.23 10.03
N SER A 138 1.74 2.01 9.59
CA SER A 138 0.70 1.09 9.15
C SER A 138 -0.23 0.69 10.28
N LEU A 139 0.30 0.38 11.48
CA LEU A 139 -0.53 0.04 12.64
C LEU A 139 -1.38 1.23 13.11
N SER A 140 -0.84 2.45 13.07
CA SER A 140 -1.63 3.65 13.32
C SER A 140 -2.76 3.84 12.30
N ALA A 141 -2.46 3.67 11.00
CA ALA A 141 -3.47 3.75 9.96
C ALA A 141 -4.54 2.65 10.11
N LEU A 142 -4.14 1.45 10.54
CA LEU A 142 -5.04 0.32 10.78
C LEU A 142 -6.13 0.68 11.79
N PHE A 143 -5.77 1.25 12.95
CA PHE A 143 -6.74 1.71 13.96
C PHE A 143 -7.64 2.82 13.43
N SER A 144 -7.08 3.78 12.69
CA SER A 144 -7.86 4.90 12.15
C SER A 144 -8.88 4.44 11.10
N ILE A 145 -8.48 3.58 10.17
CA ILE A 145 -9.33 3.08 9.09
C ILE A 145 -10.43 2.18 9.66
N SER A 146 -10.07 1.22 10.50
CA SER A 146 -11.03 0.26 11.08
C SER A 146 -12.09 0.94 11.94
N SER A 147 -11.76 2.08 12.58
CA SER A 147 -12.71 2.87 13.36
C SER A 147 -13.59 3.81 12.54
N GLY A 148 -13.56 3.75 11.20
CA GLY A 148 -14.44 4.54 10.33
C GLY A 148 -13.95 5.95 10.00
N ALA A 149 -12.65 6.24 10.15
CA ALA A 149 -12.10 7.50 9.63
C ALA A 149 -12.33 7.62 8.12
N SER A 150 -12.53 8.86 7.65
CA SER A 150 -12.71 9.17 6.22
C SER A 150 -11.36 9.15 5.49
N ILE A 151 -10.79 7.95 5.33
CA ILE A 151 -9.49 7.73 4.68
C ILE A 151 -9.43 6.36 3.99
N GLY A 152 -8.78 6.32 2.83
CA GLY A 152 -8.57 5.10 2.06
C GLY A 152 -7.56 4.14 2.68
N ARG A 153 -7.69 2.85 2.34
CA ARG A 153 -6.73 1.78 2.70
C ARG A 153 -5.45 1.81 1.85
N GLU A 154 -5.45 2.57 0.76
CA GLU A 154 -4.42 2.51 -0.29
C GLU A 154 -3.01 2.83 0.23
N GLY A 155 -2.85 3.94 0.95
CA GLY A 155 -1.54 4.37 1.45
C GLY A 155 -0.83 3.27 2.25
N PRO A 156 -1.45 2.69 3.28
CA PRO A 156 -0.89 1.56 4.03
C PRO A 156 -0.62 0.30 3.19
N LEU A 157 -1.50 -0.06 2.25
CA LEU A 157 -1.30 -1.25 1.40
C LEU A 157 -0.07 -1.09 0.49
N VAL A 158 0.09 0.08 -0.12
CA VAL A 158 1.27 0.43 -0.93
C VAL A 158 2.52 0.43 -0.05
N GLN A 159 2.45 1.07 1.12
CA GLN A 159 3.57 1.16 2.05
C GLN A 159 4.07 -0.22 2.51
N ILE A 160 3.18 -1.13 2.90
CA ILE A 160 3.55 -2.48 3.36
C ILE A 160 4.12 -3.29 2.21
N SER A 161 3.50 -3.22 1.03
CA SER A 161 3.97 -3.96 -0.15
C SER A 161 5.36 -3.48 -0.61
N SER A 162 5.59 -2.17 -0.61
CA SER A 162 6.91 -1.58 -0.86
C SER A 162 7.93 -1.93 0.22
N LEU A 163 7.51 -2.01 1.49
CA LEU A 163 8.38 -2.43 2.58
C LEU A 163 8.84 -3.88 2.40
N VAL A 164 7.93 -4.80 2.09
CA VAL A 164 8.25 -6.21 1.80
C VAL A 164 9.27 -6.31 0.65
N ALA A 165 9.04 -5.56 -0.44
CA ALA A 165 9.98 -5.47 -1.54
C ALA A 165 11.36 -4.95 -1.11
N SER A 166 11.39 -3.92 -0.25
CA SER A 166 12.64 -3.34 0.27
C SER A 166 13.43 -4.32 1.12
N LEU A 167 12.75 -5.12 1.96
CA LEU A 167 13.37 -6.16 2.78
C LEU A 167 13.96 -7.27 1.90
N ILE A 168 13.22 -7.73 0.89
CA ILE A 168 13.70 -8.75 -0.06
C ILE A 168 14.93 -8.22 -0.82
N ALA A 169 14.89 -6.97 -1.26
CA ALA A 169 16.00 -6.33 -1.96
C ALA A 169 17.24 -6.17 -1.06
N ALA A 170 17.06 -5.93 0.24
CA ALA A 170 18.15 -5.85 1.21
C ALA A 170 18.82 -7.20 1.48
N LEU A 171 18.09 -8.32 1.35
CA LEU A 171 18.66 -9.67 1.49
C LEU A 171 19.57 -10.08 0.32
N ARG A 172 19.63 -9.28 -0.76
CA ARG A 172 20.24 -9.69 -2.04
C ARG A 172 21.39 -8.81 -2.54
N ASP A 173 21.90 -7.86 -1.75
CA ASP A 173 23.00 -6.95 -2.12
C ASP A 173 22.90 -6.39 -3.55
N LEU A 174 21.66 -6.08 -3.96
CA LEU A 174 21.37 -5.56 -5.29
C LEU A 174 21.87 -4.12 -5.44
N PRO A 175 22.29 -3.71 -6.65
CA PRO A 175 22.64 -2.32 -6.90
C PRO A 175 21.41 -1.42 -6.71
N VAL A 176 21.67 -0.15 -6.34
CA VAL A 176 20.61 0.81 -5.94
C VAL A 176 19.50 0.94 -6.97
N HIS A 177 19.83 0.96 -8.27
CA HIS A 177 18.83 1.07 -9.33
C HIS A 177 17.85 -0.13 -9.33
N GLN A 178 18.36 -1.36 -9.16
CA GLN A 178 17.52 -2.56 -9.07
C GLN A 178 16.70 -2.57 -7.79
N ARG A 179 17.28 -2.14 -6.66
CA ARG A 179 16.53 -2.01 -5.39
C ARG A 179 15.35 -1.06 -5.53
N ARG A 180 15.57 0.13 -6.10
CA ARG A 180 14.51 1.11 -6.38
C ARG A 180 13.42 0.51 -7.27
N GLN A 181 13.81 -0.22 -8.32
CA GLN A 181 12.87 -0.90 -9.21
C GLN A 181 12.04 -1.98 -8.51
N LEU A 182 12.64 -2.79 -7.64
CA LEU A 182 11.91 -3.78 -6.84
C LEU A 182 10.94 -3.11 -5.86
N VAL A 183 11.35 -2.03 -5.19
CA VAL A 183 10.45 -1.27 -4.29
C VAL A 183 9.29 -0.65 -5.07
N ALA A 184 9.53 -0.17 -6.29
CA ALA A 184 8.48 0.28 -7.21
C ALA A 184 7.56 -0.87 -7.64
N CYS A 185 8.09 -2.07 -7.90
CA CYS A 185 7.26 -3.27 -8.13
C CYS A 185 6.36 -3.58 -6.91
N GLY A 186 6.87 -3.40 -5.69
CA GLY A 186 6.08 -3.51 -4.46
C GLY A 186 5.00 -2.45 -4.34
N ALA A 187 5.28 -1.21 -4.75
CA ALA A 187 4.28 -0.16 -4.80
C ALA A 187 3.16 -0.51 -5.80
N ALA A 188 3.54 -0.98 -7.00
CA ALA A 188 2.59 -1.39 -8.03
C ALA A 188 1.72 -2.56 -7.57
N ALA A 189 2.31 -3.54 -6.86
CA ALA A 189 1.59 -4.65 -6.25
C ALA A 189 0.54 -4.15 -5.22
N GLY A 190 0.93 -3.24 -4.32
CA GLY A 190 0.02 -2.69 -3.32
C GLY A 190 -1.16 -1.92 -3.92
N ILE A 191 -0.92 -1.11 -4.96
CA ILE A 191 -2.00 -0.40 -5.67
C ILE A 191 -2.90 -1.39 -6.42
N ALA A 192 -2.30 -2.36 -7.12
CA ALA A 192 -3.03 -3.37 -7.87
C ALA A 192 -3.93 -4.21 -6.96
N SER A 193 -3.43 -4.61 -5.79
CA SER A 193 -4.20 -5.31 -4.75
C SER A 193 -5.30 -4.45 -4.11
N ALA A 194 -5.10 -3.14 -4.02
CA ALA A 194 -6.12 -2.22 -3.51
C ALA A 194 -7.29 -2.07 -4.49
N TYR A 195 -7.00 -2.03 -5.80
CA TYR A 195 -7.94 -1.60 -6.83
C TYR A 195 -8.37 -2.66 -7.84
N ASN A 196 -7.81 -3.87 -7.78
CA ASN A 196 -8.01 -4.90 -8.80
C ASN A 196 -7.69 -4.40 -10.23
N ALA A 197 -6.72 -3.49 -10.36
CA ALA A 197 -6.44 -2.73 -11.57
C ALA A 197 -4.94 -2.76 -11.93
N PRO A 198 -4.43 -3.87 -12.50
CA PRO A 198 -2.99 -4.07 -12.69
C PRO A 198 -2.36 -3.09 -13.67
N ILE A 199 -3.06 -2.76 -14.77
CA ILE A 199 -2.57 -1.82 -15.78
C ILE A 199 -2.49 -0.42 -15.16
N ALA A 200 -3.58 0.08 -14.58
CA ALA A 200 -3.61 1.40 -13.93
C ALA A 200 -2.54 1.53 -12.84
N ALA A 201 -2.36 0.51 -12.00
CA ALA A 201 -1.33 0.48 -10.97
C ALA A 201 0.08 0.60 -11.55
N SER A 202 0.40 -0.18 -12.59
CA SER A 202 1.72 -0.15 -13.23
C SER A 202 2.06 1.21 -13.85
N PHE A 203 1.10 1.84 -14.55
CA PHE A 203 1.26 3.16 -15.16
C PHE A 203 1.35 4.26 -14.10
N PHE A 204 0.52 4.20 -13.05
CA PHE A 204 0.59 5.14 -11.94
C PHE A 204 1.98 5.12 -11.29
N VAL A 205 2.54 3.93 -11.04
CA VAL A 205 3.90 3.83 -10.48
C VAL A 205 4.96 4.35 -11.46
N ALA A 206 4.85 4.01 -12.75
CA ALA A 206 5.79 4.48 -13.75
C ALA A 206 5.80 6.01 -13.91
N GLU A 207 4.63 6.63 -13.95
CA GLU A 207 4.47 8.06 -14.19
C GLU A 207 4.63 8.89 -12.93
N ILE A 208 3.92 8.56 -11.85
CA ILE A 208 3.86 9.39 -10.64
C ILE A 208 5.01 9.09 -9.68
N ILE A 209 5.40 7.82 -9.54
CA ILE A 209 6.44 7.43 -8.56
C ILE A 209 7.84 7.46 -9.19
N LEU A 210 8.02 6.85 -10.36
CA LEU A 210 9.34 6.86 -11.04
C LEU A 210 9.59 8.16 -11.81
N GLY A 211 8.54 8.89 -12.19
CA GLY A 211 8.67 10.13 -12.97
C GLY A 211 9.09 9.90 -14.43
N THR A 212 9.14 8.64 -14.89
CA THR A 212 9.57 8.28 -16.24
C THR A 212 8.85 7.05 -16.74
N VAL A 213 8.15 7.15 -17.87
CA VAL A 213 7.56 5.99 -18.57
C VAL A 213 8.62 5.39 -19.49
N VAL A 214 9.62 4.73 -18.92
CA VAL A 214 10.61 3.96 -19.70
C VAL A 214 10.09 2.54 -19.89
N VAL A 215 9.98 2.10 -21.14
CA VAL A 215 9.44 0.77 -21.52
C VAL A 215 10.16 -0.37 -20.77
N GLU A 216 11.46 -0.24 -20.53
CA GLU A 216 12.27 -1.24 -19.82
C GLU A 216 11.91 -1.39 -18.34
N ALA A 217 11.41 -0.33 -17.69
CA ALA A 217 10.94 -0.38 -16.31
C ALA A 217 9.50 -0.91 -16.20
N LEU A 218 8.72 -0.78 -17.28
CA LEU A 218 7.30 -1.10 -17.31
C LEU A 218 7.03 -2.62 -17.17
N GLY A 219 7.84 -3.47 -17.82
CA GLY A 219 7.65 -4.92 -17.82
C GLY A 219 7.57 -5.54 -16.42
N PRO A 220 8.59 -5.33 -15.55
CA PRO A 220 8.56 -5.80 -14.17
C PRO A 220 7.40 -5.20 -13.34
N LEU A 221 7.05 -3.92 -13.53
CA LEU A 221 5.93 -3.29 -12.84
C LEU A 221 4.60 -3.95 -13.19
N ILE A 222 4.34 -4.16 -14.48
CA ILE A 222 3.15 -4.87 -14.97
C ILE A 222 3.11 -6.27 -14.41
N LEU A 223 4.20 -7.03 -14.48
CA LEU A 223 4.24 -8.40 -13.98
C LEU A 223 3.91 -8.46 -12.48
N SER A 224 4.54 -7.61 -11.67
CA SER A 224 4.27 -7.52 -10.24
C SER A 224 2.80 -7.18 -9.96
N ALA A 225 2.25 -6.17 -10.65
CA ALA A 225 0.87 -5.74 -10.52
C ALA A 225 -0.12 -6.84 -10.94
N VAL A 226 0.14 -7.54 -12.05
CA VAL A 226 -0.69 -8.64 -12.53
C VAL A 226 -0.70 -9.78 -11.54
N VAL A 227 0.46 -10.23 -11.06
CA VAL A 227 0.53 -11.31 -10.04
C VAL A 227 -0.21 -10.88 -8.78
N ALA A 228 -0.02 -9.64 -8.32
CA ALA A 228 -0.70 -9.13 -7.14
C ALA A 228 -2.23 -9.12 -7.30
N THR A 229 -2.73 -8.67 -8.46
CA THR A 229 -4.15 -8.71 -8.84
C THR A 229 -4.67 -10.15 -8.84
N PHE A 230 -4.00 -11.09 -9.50
CA PHE A 230 -4.41 -12.50 -9.53
C PHE A 230 -4.53 -13.11 -8.13
N VAL A 231 -3.53 -12.88 -7.27
CA VAL A 231 -3.54 -13.35 -5.88
C VAL A 231 -4.68 -12.70 -5.10
N SER A 232 -4.92 -11.40 -5.30
CA SER A 232 -6.00 -10.68 -4.62
C SER A 232 -7.38 -11.19 -5.03
N GLN A 233 -7.59 -11.46 -6.32
CA GLN A 233 -8.83 -12.03 -6.85
C GLN A 233 -9.07 -13.46 -6.34
N LEU A 234 -8.01 -14.26 -6.21
CA LEU A 234 -8.13 -15.60 -5.65
C LEU A 234 -8.58 -15.58 -4.18
N LEU A 235 -8.22 -14.53 -3.43
CA LEU A 235 -8.51 -14.41 -2.01
C LEU A 235 -9.84 -13.68 -1.71
N HIS A 236 -10.26 -12.71 -2.54
CA HIS A 236 -11.42 -11.82 -2.29
C HIS A 236 -12.51 -11.87 -3.36
N GLY A 237 -12.32 -12.68 -4.39
CA GLY A 237 -13.17 -12.68 -5.57
C GLY A 237 -12.67 -11.73 -6.65
N GLY A 238 -13.03 -12.05 -7.89
CA GLY A 238 -12.74 -11.23 -9.07
C GLY A 238 -13.80 -10.17 -9.33
N GLY A 239 -13.54 -9.33 -10.35
CA GLY A 239 -14.49 -8.35 -10.87
C GLY A 239 -14.18 -6.89 -10.47
N PRO A 240 -14.85 -5.92 -11.12
CA PRO A 240 -14.67 -4.51 -10.80
C PRO A 240 -15.10 -4.21 -9.37
N ILE A 241 -14.25 -3.51 -8.62
CA ILE A 241 -14.59 -3.02 -7.27
C ILE A 241 -15.79 -2.07 -7.32
N TYR A 242 -15.85 -1.27 -8.38
CA TYR A 242 -16.93 -0.33 -8.64
C TYR A 242 -17.79 -0.88 -9.78
N GLN A 243 -18.97 -1.37 -9.44
CA GLN A 243 -19.97 -1.77 -10.43
C GLN A 243 -20.74 -0.52 -10.87
N SER A 244 -20.37 0.01 -12.03
CA SER A 244 -21.11 1.10 -12.68
C SER A 244 -22.20 0.52 -13.57
N PRO A 245 -23.37 1.19 -13.69
CA PRO A 245 -24.31 0.93 -14.77
C PRO A 245 -23.60 1.02 -16.12
N GLY A 246 -24.06 0.22 -17.09
CA GLY A 246 -23.56 0.30 -18.45
C GLY A 246 -23.81 1.68 -19.04
N PHE A 247 -22.76 2.38 -19.45
CA PHE A 247 -22.85 3.65 -20.14
C PHE A 247 -22.52 3.46 -21.61
N ILE A 248 -23.43 3.85 -22.49
CA ILE A 248 -23.25 3.82 -23.95
C ILE A 248 -23.45 5.24 -24.44
N LEU A 249 -22.44 5.78 -25.11
CA LEU A 249 -22.51 7.07 -25.79
C LEU A 249 -23.59 7.01 -26.87
N GLN A 250 -24.67 7.80 -26.73
CA GLN A 250 -25.74 7.84 -27.74
C GLN A 250 -25.43 8.87 -28.84
N SER A 251 -24.69 9.92 -28.52
CA SER A 251 -24.27 10.96 -29.46
C SER A 251 -22.83 11.41 -29.21
N PRO A 252 -22.04 11.72 -30.27
CA PRO A 252 -20.72 12.34 -30.11
C PRO A 252 -20.76 13.68 -29.36
N LEU A 253 -21.91 14.36 -29.33
CA LEU A 253 -22.07 15.61 -28.58
C LEU A 253 -21.96 15.41 -27.06
N GLU A 254 -22.18 14.20 -26.55
CA GLU A 254 -21.95 13.86 -25.13
C GLU A 254 -20.47 13.96 -24.73
N LEU A 255 -19.55 13.98 -25.69
CA LEU A 255 -18.13 14.23 -25.41
C LEU A 255 -17.89 15.66 -24.92
N ILE A 256 -18.74 16.62 -25.29
CA ILE A 256 -18.62 18.02 -24.84
C ILE A 256 -18.80 18.13 -23.32
N PRO A 257 -19.93 17.67 -22.71
CA PRO A 257 -20.08 17.72 -21.26
C PRO A 257 -19.05 16.84 -20.54
N LEU A 258 -18.65 15.69 -21.09
CA LEU A 258 -17.57 14.88 -20.52
C LEU A 258 -16.23 15.64 -20.48
N ALA A 259 -15.88 16.34 -21.56
CA ALA A 259 -14.69 17.20 -21.60
C ALA A 259 -14.81 18.38 -20.61
N CYS A 260 -15.98 18.99 -20.48
CA CYS A 260 -16.23 20.03 -19.49
C CYS A 260 -16.04 19.52 -18.05
N ILE A 261 -16.51 18.32 -17.73
CA ILE A 261 -16.29 17.69 -16.42
C ILE A 261 -14.79 17.41 -16.19
N GLY A 262 -14.07 16.94 -17.22
CA GLY A 262 -12.62 16.75 -17.17
C GLY A 262 -11.86 18.05 -16.90
N LEU A 263 -12.21 19.13 -17.59
CA LEU A 263 -11.62 20.45 -17.37
C LEU A 263 -11.97 21.01 -15.98
N ALA A 264 -13.23 20.91 -15.58
CA ALA A 264 -13.69 21.37 -14.27
C ALA A 264 -12.97 20.62 -13.13
N SER A 265 -12.88 19.30 -13.22
CA SER A 265 -12.16 18.49 -12.22
C SER A 265 -10.66 18.81 -12.17
N GLY A 266 -10.02 19.00 -13.33
CA GLY A 266 -8.62 19.43 -13.42
C GLY A 266 -8.36 20.81 -12.80
N LEU A 267 -9.28 21.76 -12.98
CA LEU A 267 -9.20 23.10 -12.39
C LEU A 267 -9.51 23.12 -10.88
N LEU A 268 -10.39 22.23 -10.40
CA LEU A 268 -10.74 22.11 -8.99
C LEU A 268 -9.66 21.37 -8.18
N ALA A 269 -8.88 20.48 -8.80
CA ALA A 269 -7.87 19.68 -8.10
C ALA A 269 -6.82 20.53 -7.33
N PRO A 270 -6.22 21.61 -7.88
CA PRO A 270 -5.33 22.49 -7.13
C PRO A 270 -5.98 23.15 -5.91
N ALA A 271 -7.26 23.55 -6.03
CA ALA A 271 -8.01 24.15 -4.93
C ALA A 271 -8.23 23.13 -3.80
N TYR A 272 -8.59 21.89 -4.16
CA TYR A 272 -8.73 20.79 -3.20
C TYR A 272 -7.41 20.46 -2.50
N LEU A 273 -6.31 20.36 -3.25
CA LEU A 273 -4.96 20.15 -2.66
C LEU A 273 -4.55 21.29 -1.73
N GLN A 274 -4.89 22.54 -2.08
CA GLN A 274 -4.66 23.69 -1.21
C GLN A 274 -5.48 23.60 0.07
N PHE A 275 -6.75 23.24 -0.03
CA PHE A 275 -7.63 23.04 1.13
C PHE A 275 -7.06 21.99 2.08
N LEU A 276 -6.64 20.82 1.57
CA LEU A 276 -5.99 19.78 2.38
C LEU A 276 -4.74 20.30 3.10
N ARG A 277 -3.87 21.05 2.39
CA ARG A 277 -2.66 21.64 2.98
C ARG A 277 -2.98 22.66 4.07
N VAL A 278 -3.99 23.51 3.87
CA VAL A 278 -4.42 24.51 4.86
C VAL A 278 -4.99 23.82 6.09
N THR A 279 -5.89 22.86 5.92
CA THR A 279 -6.49 22.11 7.03
C THR A 279 -5.44 21.33 7.81
N GLN A 280 -4.48 20.70 7.12
CA GLN A 280 -3.35 20.03 7.79
C GLN A 280 -2.52 21.02 8.61
N ARG A 281 -2.22 22.22 8.09
CA ARG A 281 -1.47 23.26 8.82
C ARG A 281 -2.24 23.81 10.02
N LEU A 282 -3.55 23.95 9.92
CA LEU A 282 -4.39 24.37 11.04
C LEU A 282 -4.42 23.28 12.11
N PHE A 283 -4.55 22.02 11.71
CA PHE A 283 -4.59 20.88 12.63
C PHE A 283 -3.24 20.66 13.34
N THR A 284 -2.11 20.88 12.65
CA THR A 284 -0.78 20.77 13.28
C THR A 284 -0.55 21.86 14.33
N LYS A 285 -1.12 23.05 14.17
CA LYS A 285 -1.04 24.16 15.14
C LYS A 285 -1.81 23.93 16.44
N ILE A 286 -2.73 22.97 16.48
CA ILE A 286 -3.47 22.65 17.71
C ILE A 286 -2.48 22.16 18.80
N PRO A 287 -2.42 22.78 19.99
CA PRO A 287 -1.46 22.46 21.05
C PRO A 287 -1.88 21.22 21.86
N LEU A 288 -2.22 20.13 21.17
CA LEU A 288 -2.56 18.84 21.75
C LEU A 288 -1.47 17.80 21.44
N PRO A 289 -1.20 16.86 22.36
CA PRO A 289 -0.34 15.72 22.07
C PRO A 289 -0.94 14.87 20.94
N VAL A 290 -0.10 14.15 20.20
CA VAL A 290 -0.51 13.36 19.02
C VAL A 290 -1.73 12.46 19.27
N PRO A 291 -1.82 11.70 20.39
CA PRO A 291 -3.01 10.89 20.69
C PRO A 291 -4.30 11.71 20.81
N ALA A 292 -4.27 12.77 21.61
CA ALA A 292 -5.46 13.62 21.82
C ALA A 292 -5.85 14.36 20.54
N LYS A 293 -4.86 14.76 19.74
CA LYS A 293 -5.08 15.41 18.45
C LYS A 293 -5.78 14.48 17.46
N LEU A 294 -5.33 13.23 17.33
CA LEU A 294 -6.00 12.26 16.46
C LEU A 294 -7.36 11.82 17.01
N ALA A 295 -7.52 11.71 18.33
CA ALA A 295 -8.82 11.50 18.95
C ALA A 295 -9.80 12.62 18.62
N PHE A 296 -9.35 13.88 18.66
CA PHE A 296 -10.15 15.04 18.25
C PHE A 296 -10.54 14.98 16.76
N GLY A 297 -9.63 14.59 15.88
CA GLY A 297 -9.95 14.34 14.46
C GLY A 297 -11.02 13.25 14.30
N GLY A 298 -10.90 12.15 15.05
CA GLY A 298 -11.90 11.09 15.11
C GLY A 298 -13.26 11.60 15.60
N ALA A 299 -13.28 12.41 16.66
CA ALA A 299 -14.51 13.01 17.19
C ALA A 299 -15.20 13.91 16.16
N ILE A 300 -14.46 14.68 15.36
CA ILE A 300 -15.03 15.47 14.26
C ILE A 300 -15.68 14.56 13.23
N VAL A 301 -14.98 13.51 12.77
CA VAL A 301 -15.54 12.54 11.81
C VAL A 301 -16.79 11.88 12.37
N GLY A 302 -16.77 11.45 13.63
CA GLY A 302 -17.91 10.84 14.28
C GLY A 302 -19.08 11.80 14.50
N GLY A 303 -18.81 13.08 14.74
CA GLY A 303 -19.84 14.12 14.78
C GLY A 303 -20.51 14.33 13.43
N LEU A 304 -19.74 14.30 12.34
CA LEU A 304 -20.30 14.31 10.98
C LEU A 304 -21.10 13.03 10.68
N ALA A 305 -20.66 11.88 11.19
CA ALA A 305 -21.34 10.60 11.03
C ALA A 305 -22.71 10.52 11.73
N ILE A 306 -22.97 11.38 12.73
CA ILE A 306 -24.32 11.56 13.28
C ILE A 306 -25.25 12.15 12.22
N ILE A 307 -24.78 13.11 11.42
CA ILE A 307 -25.56 13.78 10.37
C ILE A 307 -25.75 12.85 9.17
N SER A 308 -24.65 12.27 8.67
CA SER A 308 -24.67 11.31 7.57
C SER A 308 -23.56 10.26 7.77
N PRO A 309 -23.91 8.96 7.88
CA PRO A 309 -22.93 7.88 7.93
C PRO A 309 -22.03 7.79 6.69
N ASP A 310 -22.44 8.37 5.57
CA ASP A 310 -21.76 8.26 4.27
C ASP A 310 -20.39 8.95 4.24
N VAL A 311 -20.13 9.80 5.24
CA VAL A 311 -18.84 10.48 5.43
C VAL A 311 -17.74 9.49 5.88
N CYS A 312 -18.12 8.34 6.45
CA CYS A 312 -17.18 7.35 6.98
C CYS A 312 -16.58 6.43 5.91
N GLY A 313 -15.37 5.94 6.17
CA GLY A 313 -14.70 4.95 5.33
C GLY A 313 -13.96 5.56 4.14
N ASN A 314 -13.81 4.77 3.07
CA ASN A 314 -12.96 5.09 1.91
C ASN A 314 -13.76 5.61 0.69
N GLY A 315 -15.07 5.85 0.84
CA GLY A 315 -15.94 6.33 -0.24
C GLY A 315 -16.45 5.24 -1.20
N GLN A 316 -16.11 3.96 -0.99
CA GLN A 316 -16.60 2.88 -1.84
C GLN A 316 -18.12 2.71 -1.76
N GLY A 317 -18.67 2.61 -0.55
CA GLY A 317 -20.12 2.52 -0.35
C GLY A 317 -20.85 3.74 -0.90
N LEU A 318 -20.32 4.95 -0.70
CA LEU A 318 -20.91 6.17 -1.27
C LEU A 318 -20.98 6.12 -2.80
N LEU A 319 -19.91 5.70 -3.48
CA LEU A 319 -19.93 5.52 -4.94
C LEU A 319 -20.93 4.44 -5.36
N SER A 320 -21.04 3.35 -4.60
CA SER A 320 -22.01 2.29 -4.88
C SER A 320 -23.45 2.80 -4.77
N ILE A 321 -23.75 3.63 -3.77
CA ILE A 321 -25.06 4.26 -3.57
C ILE A 321 -25.37 5.20 -4.74
N LEU A 322 -24.41 6.06 -5.13
CA LEU A 322 -24.57 6.99 -6.25
C LEU A 322 -24.79 6.29 -7.60
N PHE A 323 -24.13 5.15 -7.83
CA PHE A 323 -24.30 4.37 -9.06
C PHE A 323 -25.63 3.63 -9.13
N HIS A 324 -26.20 3.21 -8.00
CA HIS A 324 -27.45 2.44 -7.96
C HIS A 324 -28.68 3.30 -7.64
N GLY A 325 -28.50 4.59 -7.35
CA GLY A 325 -29.57 5.59 -7.26
C GLY A 325 -30.46 5.47 -6.02
N ASN A 326 -29.90 5.01 -4.90
CA ASN A 326 -30.59 5.01 -3.60
C ASN A 326 -30.29 6.26 -2.77
#